data_AF-A0A2P6PCL2-F1
#
_entry.id   AF-A0A2P6PCL2-F1
#
_cell.length_a   1.000
_cell.length_b   1.000
_cell.length_c   1.000
_cell.angle_alpha   90.00
_cell.angle_beta   90.00
_cell.angle_gamma   90.00
#
_symmetry.space_group_name_H-M   'P 1'
#
loop_
_entity.id
_entity.type
_entity.pdbx_description
1 polymer ?
#
loop_
_entity_poly.entity_id
_entity_poly.type
_entity_poly.pdbx_seq_one_letter_code
_entity_poly.pdbx_strand_id
1 'polypeptide(L)'
;MMEEQSNNEDGIEVENDTSPMSMSTGQSQVSQKKRKRNDEDKIMIALDKLFEESGKRMQAVTDAIVKGNEDRSDIAKELKKMGLSVIDQIEALKIILDKPQNISVFMSLDDEVRKVYVDNLLAGTARGST
;
A
#
# COMPACT_ATOMS: atom_id res chain seq x y z
N MET A 1 -28.29 -36.47 -28.37
CA MET A 1 -29.07 -37.46 -27.61
C MET A 1 -28.11 -38.56 -27.22
N MET A 2 -28.20 -38.91 -25.94
CA MET A 2 -27.46 -39.93 -25.20
C MET A 2 -27.75 -41.32 -25.79
N GLU A 3 -26.81 -42.26 -25.71
CA GLU A 3 -27.05 -43.69 -25.42
C GLU A 3 -25.71 -44.46 -25.40
N GLU A 4 -25.13 -44.56 -24.20
CA GLU A 4 -24.24 -45.66 -23.83
C GLU A 4 -25.11 -46.80 -23.30
N GLN A 5 -24.95 -48.02 -23.82
CA GLN A 5 -25.28 -49.25 -23.10
C GLN A 5 -24.42 -50.41 -23.59
N SER A 6 -23.75 -51.08 -22.64
CA SER A 6 -23.70 -52.55 -22.48
C SER A 6 -22.44 -52.90 -21.65
N ASN A 7 -22.52 -53.18 -20.35
CA ASN A 7 -23.05 -54.35 -19.59
C ASN A 7 -21.93 -55.30 -19.12
N ASN A 8 -22.14 -55.84 -17.91
CA ASN A 8 -21.52 -56.99 -17.25
C ASN A 8 -20.23 -56.71 -16.42
N GLU A 9 -20.01 -57.27 -15.23
CA GLU A 9 -20.75 -58.19 -14.33
C GLU A 9 -19.98 -58.24 -12.98
N ASP A 10 -20.68 -58.72 -11.96
CA ASP A 10 -20.28 -58.88 -10.55
C ASP A 10 -18.98 -59.67 -10.28
N GLY A 11 -18.42 -59.42 -9.09
CA GLY A 11 -17.74 -60.48 -8.33
C GLY A 11 -16.47 -60.06 -7.61
N ILE A 12 -16.57 -59.65 -6.35
CA ILE A 12 -15.44 -59.81 -5.43
C ILE A 12 -15.96 -60.24 -4.03
N GLU A 13 -16.13 -61.55 -3.87
CA GLU A 13 -16.08 -62.22 -2.57
C GLU A 13 -14.65 -62.14 -2.04
N VAL A 14 -14.46 -61.62 -0.83
CA VAL A 14 -13.27 -61.96 -0.01
C VAL A 14 -13.71 -62.09 1.44
N GLU A 15 -14.23 -63.27 1.79
CA GLU A 15 -14.12 -63.79 3.15
C GLU A 15 -12.76 -64.48 3.28
N ASN A 16 -11.96 -64.07 4.27
CA ASN A 16 -10.97 -64.94 4.89
C ASN A 16 -10.59 -64.39 6.27
N ASP A 17 -11.39 -64.86 7.24
CA ASP A 17 -11.05 -65.36 8.55
C ASP A 17 -9.64 -65.12 9.16
N THR A 18 -9.72 -64.55 10.37
CA THR A 18 -9.03 -64.96 11.60
C THR A 18 -7.55 -64.62 11.80
N SER A 19 -7.29 -63.76 12.80
CA SER A 19 -6.25 -63.99 13.80
C SER A 19 -6.56 -63.24 15.11
N PRO A 20 -6.12 -63.77 16.28
CA PRO A 20 -6.88 -63.68 17.52
C PRO A 20 -6.52 -62.48 18.40
N MET A 21 -7.51 -62.03 19.18
CA MET A 21 -7.30 -61.18 20.35
C MET A 21 -6.44 -61.90 21.40
N SER A 22 -5.48 -61.20 22.00
CA SER A 22 -5.15 -61.46 23.40
C SER A 22 -4.78 -60.16 24.13
N MET A 23 -5.31 -60.09 25.34
CA MET A 23 -5.47 -58.92 26.19
C MET A 23 -4.16 -58.56 26.89
N SER A 24 -3.84 -57.27 26.99
CA SER A 24 -3.07 -56.77 28.14
C SER A 24 -3.80 -55.60 28.78
N THR A 25 -4.12 -55.82 30.05
CA THR A 25 -4.83 -54.95 30.98
C THR A 25 -3.93 -53.81 31.45
N GLY A 26 -4.45 -52.59 31.36
CA GLY A 26 -4.28 -51.58 32.40
C GLY A 26 -3.01 -50.74 32.37
N GLN A 27 -3.08 -49.61 31.66
CA GLN A 27 -2.88 -48.31 32.32
C GLN A 27 -3.52 -47.20 31.48
N SER A 28 -4.71 -46.79 31.90
CA SER A 28 -5.33 -45.55 31.47
C SER A 28 -4.54 -44.37 31.99
N GLN A 29 -3.78 -43.70 31.12
CA GLN A 29 -3.61 -42.25 31.23
C GLN A 29 -3.81 -41.63 29.86
N VAL A 30 -5.09 -41.46 29.52
CA VAL A 30 -5.55 -40.43 28.61
C VAL A 30 -5.01 -39.10 29.14
N SER A 31 -4.03 -38.54 28.46
CA SER A 31 -3.85 -37.09 28.35
C SER A 31 -2.87 -36.80 27.22
N GLN A 32 -3.27 -37.18 25.99
CA GLN A 32 -2.90 -36.34 24.86
C GLN A 32 -3.63 -35.01 25.05
N LYS A 33 -3.04 -34.12 25.86
CA LYS A 33 -3.38 -32.70 25.87
C LYS A 33 -3.00 -32.18 24.49
N LYS A 34 -3.88 -32.42 23.51
CA LYS A 34 -3.91 -31.69 22.25
C LYS A 34 -3.98 -30.24 22.69
N ARG A 35 -2.82 -29.56 22.70
CA ARG A 35 -2.79 -28.11 22.88
C ARG A 35 -3.73 -27.58 21.81
N LYS A 36 -4.88 -27.03 22.22
CA LYS A 36 -5.71 -26.20 21.36
C LYS A 36 -4.75 -25.16 20.82
N ARG A 37 -4.28 -25.35 19.58
CA ARG A 37 -3.39 -24.38 18.95
C ARG A 37 -4.22 -23.12 18.90
N ASN A 38 -3.67 -22.05 19.47
CA ASN A 38 -4.33 -20.76 19.49
C ASN A 38 -4.27 -20.17 18.09
N ASP A 39 -5.03 -20.78 17.18
CA ASP A 39 -5.05 -20.39 15.78
C ASP A 39 -5.71 -19.01 15.64
N GLU A 40 -6.57 -18.63 16.59
CA GLU A 40 -7.09 -17.26 16.77
C GLU A 40 -5.95 -16.25 17.02
N ASP A 41 -5.02 -16.51 17.95
CA ASP A 41 -3.84 -15.64 18.17
C ASP A 41 -2.99 -15.51 16.90
N LYS A 42 -2.79 -16.60 16.15
CA LYS A 42 -2.01 -16.56 14.91
C LYS A 42 -2.69 -15.75 13.83
N ILE A 43 -4.02 -15.84 13.73
CA ILE A 43 -4.82 -15.04 12.82
C ILE A 43 -4.72 -13.56 13.20
N MET A 44 -4.85 -13.21 14.49
CA MET A 44 -4.69 -11.84 14.96
C MET A 44 -3.30 -11.28 14.62
N ILE A 45 -2.23 -12.03 14.91
CA ILE A 45 -0.86 -11.63 14.57
C ILE A 45 -0.67 -11.44 13.05
N ALA A 46 -1.31 -12.29 12.24
CA ALA A 46 -1.24 -12.17 10.79
C ALA A 46 -1.99 -10.93 10.28
N LEU A 47 -3.15 -10.62 10.88
CA LEU A 47 -3.92 -9.43 10.55
C LEU A 47 -3.19 -8.15 10.97
N ASP A 48 -2.60 -8.09 12.16
CA ASP A 48 -1.82 -6.94 12.62
C ASP A 48 -0.65 -6.65 11.66
N LYS A 49 0.08 -7.70 11.24
CA LYS A 49 1.15 -7.57 10.25
C LYS A 49 0.63 -7.09 8.90
N LEU A 50 -0.52 -7.60 8.45
CA LEU A 50 -1.15 -7.18 7.21
C LEU A 50 -1.55 -5.70 7.24
N PHE A 51 -2.13 -5.24 8.35
CA PHE A 51 -2.48 -3.83 8.53
C PHE A 51 -1.24 -2.93 8.58
N GLU A 52 -0.19 -3.35 9.29
CA GLU A 52 1.06 -2.60 9.36
C GLU A 52 1.73 -2.48 7.98
N GLU A 53 1.79 -3.58 7.22
CA GLU A 53 2.36 -3.58 5.87
C GLU A 53 1.50 -2.78 4.88
N SER A 54 0.17 -2.90 4.99
CA SER A 54 -0.78 -2.10 4.21
C SER A 54 -0.60 -0.61 4.49
N GLY A 55 -0.51 -0.21 5.76
CA GLY A 55 -0.26 1.17 6.17
C GLY A 55 1.04 1.73 5.60
N LYS A 56 2.13 0.95 5.67
CA LYS A 56 3.43 1.32 5.09
C LYS A 56 3.35 1.51 3.57
N ARG A 57 2.65 0.62 2.85
CA ARG A 57 2.47 0.74 1.40
C ARG A 57 1.61 1.96 1.03
N MET A 58 0.52 2.20 1.74
CA MET A 58 -0.30 3.40 1.52
C MET A 58 0.49 4.68 1.77
N GLN A 59 1.30 4.72 2.83
CA GLN A 59 2.19 5.85 3.08
C GLN A 59 3.19 6.03 1.93
N ALA A 60 3.83 4.96 1.47
CA ALA A 60 4.78 5.02 0.35
C ALA A 60 4.13 5.50 -0.96
N VAL A 61 2.90 5.07 -1.25
CA VAL A 61 2.14 5.55 -2.41
C VAL A 61 1.80 7.03 -2.26
N THR A 62 1.36 7.45 -1.07
CA THR A 62 1.05 8.85 -0.78
C THR A 62 2.31 9.72 -0.92
N ASP A 63 3.43 9.28 -0.35
CA ASP A 63 4.72 9.95 -0.45
C ASP A 63 5.18 10.03 -1.91
N ALA A 64 5.01 8.99 -2.71
CA ALA A 64 5.36 9.02 -4.13
C ALA A 64 4.50 10.02 -4.93
N ILE A 65 3.22 10.13 -4.61
CA ILE A 65 2.30 11.11 -5.21
C ILE A 65 2.70 12.53 -4.79
N VAL A 66 2.96 12.76 -3.49
CA VAL A 66 3.31 14.08 -2.95
C VAL A 66 4.70 14.51 -3.39
N LYS A 67 5.67 13.60 -3.41
CA LYS A 67 7.08 13.88 -3.73
C LYS A 67 7.34 14.04 -5.23
N GLY A 68 6.30 13.87 -6.07
CA GLY A 68 6.22 14.25 -7.48
C GLY A 68 7.57 14.49 -8.16
N ASN A 69 8.16 13.43 -8.72
CA ASN A 69 9.43 13.49 -9.47
C ASN A 69 9.27 14.17 -10.85
N GLU A 70 8.35 15.12 -10.96
CA GLU A 70 8.05 15.84 -12.19
C GLU A 70 9.12 16.88 -12.43
N ASP A 71 9.68 16.90 -13.63
CA ASP A 71 10.57 17.97 -14.07
C ASP A 71 9.79 19.30 -14.02
N ARG A 72 10.17 20.18 -13.09
CA ARG A 72 9.58 21.52 -12.91
C ARG A 72 10.38 22.61 -13.62
N SER A 73 11.10 22.24 -14.69
CA SER A 73 11.86 23.18 -15.52
C SER A 73 10.97 24.22 -16.22
N ASP A 74 9.69 23.91 -16.41
CA ASP A 74 8.66 24.85 -16.86
C ASP A 74 8.48 26.03 -15.89
N ILE A 75 8.36 25.77 -14.58
CA ILE A 75 8.26 26.80 -13.53
C ILE A 75 9.50 27.69 -13.54
N ALA A 76 10.69 27.09 -13.58
CA ALA A 76 11.95 27.83 -13.59
C ALA A 76 12.08 28.74 -14.84
N LYS A 77 11.67 28.25 -16.02
CA LYS A 77 11.64 29.06 -17.25
C LYS A 77 10.68 30.24 -17.11
N GLU A 78 9.53 30.02 -16.49
CA GLU A 78 8.50 31.04 -16.35
C GLU A 78 8.93 32.15 -15.37
N LEU A 79 9.52 31.79 -14.23
CA LEU A 79 10.12 32.75 -13.30
C LEU A 79 11.23 33.58 -13.97
N LYS A 80 12.05 32.96 -14.83
CA LYS A 80 13.07 33.68 -15.60
C LYS A 80 12.47 34.67 -16.59
N LYS A 81 11.37 34.34 -17.26
CA LYS A 81 10.68 35.24 -18.21
C LYS A 81 10.11 36.48 -17.53
N MET A 82 9.74 36.40 -16.25
CA MET A 82 9.19 37.53 -15.49
C MET A 82 10.21 38.63 -15.19
N GLY A 83 11.51 38.40 -15.46
CA GLY A 83 12.57 39.37 -15.21
C GLY A 83 12.95 39.53 -13.73
N LEU A 84 12.64 38.53 -12.90
CA LEU A 84 13.01 38.46 -11.48
C LEU A 84 14.54 38.38 -11.31
N SER A 85 15.06 38.85 -10.17
CA SER A 85 16.47 38.63 -9.83
C SER A 85 16.75 37.13 -9.63
N VAL A 86 18.01 36.70 -9.75
CA VAL A 86 18.37 35.27 -9.55
C VAL A 86 18.00 34.79 -8.15
N ILE A 87 18.11 35.67 -7.14
CA ILE A 87 17.75 35.35 -5.75
C ILE A 87 16.23 35.14 -5.66
N ASP A 88 15.44 36.08 -6.18
CA ASP A 88 13.99 36.01 -6.18
C ASP A 88 13.47 34.80 -6.96
N GLN A 89 14.13 34.44 -8.07
CA GLN A 89 13.80 33.23 -8.84
C GLN A 89 13.98 31.97 -7.98
N ILE A 90 15.08 31.85 -7.24
CA ILE A 90 15.35 30.68 -6.38
C ILE A 90 14.36 30.64 -5.22
N GLU A 91 14.09 31.78 -4.59
CA GLU A 91 13.19 31.87 -3.44
C GLU A 91 11.74 31.57 -3.84
N ALA A 92 11.26 32.17 -4.94
CA ALA A 92 9.94 31.89 -5.49
C ALA A 92 9.81 30.41 -5.89
N LEU A 93 10.83 29.85 -6.55
CA LEU A 93 10.83 28.44 -6.92
C LEU A 93 10.72 27.55 -5.69
N LYS A 94 11.49 27.83 -4.63
CA LYS A 94 11.41 27.07 -3.37
C LYS A 94 10.02 27.12 -2.76
N ILE A 95 9.40 28.31 -2.70
CA ILE A 95 8.04 28.48 -2.12
C ILE A 95 6.98 27.77 -2.96
N ILE A 96 7.10 27.81 -4.29
CA ILE A 96 6.15 27.15 -5.19
C ILE A 96 6.28 25.62 -5.08
N LEU A 97 7.51 25.09 -5.02
CA LEU A 97 7.77 23.65 -4.94
C LEU A 97 7.48 23.04 -3.56
N ASP A 98 7.46 23.85 -2.50
CA ASP A 98 7.13 23.39 -1.14
C ASP A 98 5.70 22.83 -1.03
N LYS A 99 4.80 23.30 -1.91
CA LYS A 99 3.35 23.05 -1.80
C LYS A 99 2.74 22.71 -3.16
N PRO A 100 2.20 21.49 -3.38
CA PRO A 100 1.60 21.09 -4.66
C PRO A 100 0.52 22.06 -5.18
N GLN A 101 -0.26 22.65 -4.28
CA GLN A 101 -1.27 23.64 -4.61
C GLN A 101 -0.69 24.92 -5.24
N ASN A 102 0.51 25.34 -4.84
CA ASN A 102 1.14 26.53 -5.39
C ASN A 102 1.53 26.30 -6.86
N ILE A 103 1.94 25.09 -7.21
CA ILE A 103 2.24 24.70 -8.59
C ILE A 103 0.98 24.79 -9.44
N SER A 104 -0.12 24.17 -8.97
CA SER A 104 -1.39 24.18 -9.69
C SER A 104 -1.92 25.59 -9.91
N VAL A 105 -1.89 26.44 -8.88
CA VAL A 105 -2.29 27.84 -8.98
C VAL A 105 -1.39 28.57 -9.97
N PHE A 106 -0.06 28.53 -9.77
CA PHE A 106 0.91 29.25 -10.61
C PHE A 106 0.78 28.90 -12.11
N MET A 107 0.56 27.63 -12.44
CA MET A 107 0.39 27.17 -13.83
C MET A 107 -0.95 27.59 -14.45
N SER A 108 -1.97 27.87 -13.65
CA SER A 108 -3.31 28.24 -14.13
C SER A 108 -3.50 29.74 -14.39
N LEU A 109 -2.61 30.58 -13.86
CA LEU A 109 -2.72 32.04 -13.97
C LEU A 109 -2.16 32.54 -15.29
N ASP A 110 -2.74 33.62 -15.83
CA ASP A 110 -2.16 34.37 -16.95
C ASP A 110 -0.89 35.12 -16.52
N ASP A 111 -0.02 35.46 -17.49
CA ASP A 111 1.34 35.96 -17.22
C ASP A 111 1.38 37.19 -16.28
N GLU A 112 0.47 38.15 -16.46
CA GLU A 112 0.39 39.34 -15.59
C GLU A 112 0.01 38.99 -14.15
N VAL A 113 -1.03 38.16 -13.97
CA VAL A 113 -1.52 37.75 -12.66
C VAL A 113 -0.51 36.84 -11.96
N ARG A 114 0.14 35.96 -12.74
CA ARG A 114 1.18 35.06 -12.26
C ARG A 114 2.35 35.84 -11.66
N LYS A 115 2.76 36.95 -12.28
CA LYS A 115 3.81 37.82 -11.74
C LYS A 115 3.41 38.42 -10.39
N VAL A 116 2.21 39.00 -10.29
CA VAL A 116 1.70 39.56 -9.02
C VAL A 116 1.59 38.50 -7.92
N TYR A 117 1.20 37.27 -8.29
CA TYR A 117 1.17 36.15 -7.37
C TYR A 117 2.56 35.83 -6.80
N VAL A 118 3.60 35.79 -7.65
CA VAL A 118 4.98 35.57 -7.20
C VAL A 118 5.47 36.70 -6.29
N ASP A 119 5.20 37.95 -6.66
CA ASP A 119 5.59 39.11 -5.84
C ASP A 119 4.98 39.03 -4.43
N ASN A 120 3.72 38.60 -4.33
CA ASN A 120 3.04 38.39 -3.06
C ASN A 120 3.62 37.21 -2.26
N LEU A 121 4.03 36.12 -2.91
CA LEU A 121 4.68 34.99 -2.25
C LEU A 121 6.01 35.41 -1.61
N LEU A 122 6.81 36.18 -2.34
CA LEU A 122 8.09 36.70 -1.86
C LEU A 122 7.88 37.70 -0.71
N ALA A 123 6.94 38.63 -0.85
CA ALA A 123 6.61 39.60 0.19
C ALA A 123 6.06 38.96 1.47
N GLY A 124 5.27 37.88 1.36
CA GLY A 124 4.74 37.14 2.50
C GLY A 124 5.83 36.43 3.29
N THR A 125 6.87 35.92 2.61
CA THR A 125 8.01 35.25 3.24
C THR A 125 8.86 36.24 4.05
N ALA A 126 9.05 37.46 3.54
CA ALA A 126 9.75 38.53 4.27
C ALA A 126 9.02 38.98 5.55
N ARG A 127 7.70 38.77 5.65
CA ARG A 127 6.87 39.17 6.81
C ARG A 127 6.72 38.08 7.87
N GLY A 128 7.06 36.83 7.55
CA GLY A 128 6.92 35.67 8.46
C GLY A 128 8.18 35.33 9.25
N SER A 129 9.27 36.07 9.09
CA SER A 129 10.53 35.87 9.82
C SER A 129 10.57 36.79 11.06
N THR A 130 9.79 36.43 12.08
CA THR A 130 9.87 36.96 13.46
C THR A 130 9.79 35.84 14.45
#